data_AF-A0A3D3SZU5-F1
#
_entry.id   AF-A0A3D3SZU5-F1
#
_cell.length_a   1.000
_cell.length_b   1.000
_cell.length_c   1.000
_cell.angle_alpha   90.00
_cell.angle_beta   90.00
_cell.angle_gamma   90.00
#
_symmetry.space_group_name_H-M   'P 1'
#
loop_
_entity.id
_entity.type
_entity.pdbx_description
1 polymer ?
#
loop_
_entity_poly.entity_id
_entity_poly.type
_entity_poly.pdbx_seq_one_letter_code
_entity_poly.pdbx_strand_id
1 'polypeptide(L)' 'DDWILNGQKIWTSGAHHADYGIIVTRSDPAVPKHQGLTFFFLDMKSPGVEVKPIKQISGGRNFNEVFFT' A
#
# COMPACT_ATOMS: atom_id res chain seq x y z
N ASP A 1 11.80 -18.06 -1.24
CA ASP A 1 12.05 -16.86 -0.42
C ASP A 1 10.82 -15.98 -0.44
N ASP A 2 10.43 -15.47 0.72
CA ASP A 2 9.23 -14.66 0.91
C ASP A 2 9.61 -13.26 1.45
N TRP A 3 8.82 -12.25 1.12
CA TRP A 3 8.96 -10.89 1.63
C TRP A 3 7.85 -10.58 2.63
N ILE A 4 8.20 -9.96 3.77
CA ILE A 4 7.24 -9.47 4.75
C ILE A 4 7.09 -7.97 4.55
N LEU A 5 5.88 -7.53 4.20
CA LEU A 5 5.55 -6.11 4.10
C LEU A 5 4.83 -5.67 5.38
N ASN A 6 5.32 -4.60 6.01
CA ASN A 6 4.68 -4.01 7.17
C ASN A 6 4.64 -2.49 7.05
N GLY A 7 3.49 -1.89 7.35
CA GLY A 7 3.30 -0.45 7.36
C GLY A 7 1.97 -0.01 6.78
N GLN A 8 1.93 1.23 6.28
CA GLN A 8 0.70 1.87 5.81
C GLN A 8 0.97 2.77 4.59
N LYS A 9 0.00 2.82 3.68
CA LYS A 9 -0.13 3.88 2.66
C LYS A 9 -1.46 4.59 2.84
N ILE A 10 -1.48 5.88 2.53
CA ILE A 10 -2.67 6.72 2.58
C ILE A 10 -2.84 7.44 1.24
N TRP A 11 -4.08 7.82 0.92
CA TRP A 11 -4.47 8.44 -0.35
C TRP A 11 -4.38 7.49 -1.55
N THR A 12 -4.46 6.18 -1.33
CA THR A 12 -4.45 5.18 -2.41
C THR A 12 -5.81 5.21 -3.12
N SER A 13 -5.85 5.85 -4.30
CA SER A 13 -7.06 5.93 -5.13
C SER A 13 -7.54 4.55 -5.57
N GLY A 14 -8.84 4.29 -5.44
CA GLY A 14 -9.48 3.08 -5.97
C GLY A 14 -9.05 1.75 -5.32
N ALA A 15 -8.27 1.77 -4.23
CA ALA A 15 -7.74 0.55 -3.60
C ALA A 15 -8.83 -0.48 -3.23
N HIS A 16 -10.03 -0.03 -2.84
CA HIS A 16 -11.17 -0.92 -2.53
C HIS A 16 -11.81 -1.58 -3.76
N HIS A 17 -11.40 -1.19 -4.97
CA HIS A 17 -11.81 -1.79 -6.23
C HIS A 17 -10.67 -2.54 -6.93
N ALA A 18 -9.43 -2.38 -6.46
CA ALA A 18 -8.27 -2.92 -7.14
C ALA A 18 -8.04 -4.39 -6.76
N ASP A 19 -7.87 -5.26 -7.76
CA ASP A 19 -7.40 -6.63 -7.51
C ASP A 19 -5.90 -6.64 -7.19
N TYR A 20 -5.13 -5.73 -7.79
CA TYR A 20 -3.69 -5.64 -7.62
C TYR A 20 -3.22 -4.22 -7.33
N GLY A 21 -2.18 -4.10 -6.52
CA GLY A 21 -1.50 -2.86 -6.18
C GLY A 21 -0.01 -2.92 -6.53
N ILE A 22 0.56 -1.76 -6.84
CA ILE A 22 2.01 -1.57 -6.87
C ILE A 22 2.38 -0.79 -5.62
N ILE A 23 3.29 -1.33 -4.81
CA ILE A 23 3.75 -0.69 -3.59
C ILE A 23 5.25 -0.46 -3.62
N VAL A 24 5.65 0.74 -3.20
CA VAL A 24 7.04 1.10 -2.97
C VAL A 24 7.34 1.03 -1.48
N THR A 25 8.27 0.17 -1.10
CA THR A 25 8.68 -0.06 0.29
C THR A 25 10.17 0.19 0.48
N ARG A 26 10.58 0.36 1.74
CA ARG A 26 11.99 0.38 2.14
C ARG A 26 12.45 -1.08 2.25
N SER A 27 13.37 -1.50 1.39
CA SER A 27 14.04 -2.81 1.51
C SER A 27 15.41 -2.70 2.20
N ASP A 28 16.10 -1.57 2.04
CA ASP A 28 17.40 -1.32 2.66
C ASP A 28 17.46 0.10 3.27
N PRO A 29 17.49 0.25 4.60
CA PRO A 29 17.61 1.55 5.26
C PRO A 29 19.04 2.09 5.39
N ALA A 30 20.07 1.29 5.10
CA ALA A 30 21.47 1.69 5.25
C ALA A 30 22.01 2.47 4.03
N VAL A 31 21.36 2.36 2.88
CA VAL A 31 21.75 3.05 1.64
C VAL A 31 21.00 4.37 1.44
N PRO A 32 21.49 5.28 0.56
CA PRO A 32 20.76 6.49 0.21
C PRO A 32 19.30 6.24 -0.14
N LYS A 33 18.43 7.18 0.24
CA LYS A 33 16.97 7.00 0.22
C LYS A 33 16.41 6.50 -1.12
N HIS A 34 16.95 6.87 -2.27
CA HIS A 34 16.42 6.41 -3.55
C HIS A 34 16.90 5.01 -3.95
N GLN A 35 18.04 4.55 -3.41
CA GLN A 35 18.64 3.26 -3.75
C GLN A 35 18.07 2.10 -2.95
N GLY A 36 17.53 2.35 -1.75
CA GLY A 36 16.96 1.29 -0.90
C GLY A 36 15.43 1.12 -1.02
N LEU A 37 14.84 1.57 -2.13
CA LEU A 37 13.43 1.35 -2.43
C LEU A 37 13.26 0.13 -3.34
N THR A 38 12.24 -0.69 -3.06
CA THR A 38 11.83 -1.80 -3.92
C THR A 38 10.36 -1.65 -4.27
N PHE A 39 10.01 -1.99 -5.51
CA PHE A 39 8.63 -2.08 -5.99
C PHE A 39 8.15 -3.53 -5.88
N PHE A 40 6.96 -3.71 -5.32
CA PHE A 40 6.26 -5.00 -5.28
C PHE A 40 4.94 -4.90 -6.02
N PHE A 41 4.62 -5.95 -6.76
CA PHE A 41 3.27 -6.21 -7.26
C PHE A 41 2.55 -7.08 -6.22
N LEU A 42 1.41 -6.61 -5.71
CA LEU A 42 0.72 -7.19 -4.57
C LEU A 42 -0.74 -7.49 -4.93
N ASP A 43 -1.19 -8.71 -4.65
CA ASP A 43 -2.63 -9.03 -4.63
C ASP A 43 -3.26 -8.34 -3.41
N MET A 44 -4.20 -7.43 -3.66
CA MET A 44 -4.85 -6.61 -2.63
C MET A 44 -5.79 -7.42 -1.73
N LYS A 45 -6.06 -8.68 -2.07
CA LYS A 45 -6.86 -9.64 -1.27
C LYS A 45 -5.99 -10.58 -0.44
N SER A 46 -4.66 -10.41 -0.48
CA SER A 46 -3.73 -11.20 0.34
C SER A 46 -4.04 -11.04 1.84
N PRO A 47 -3.85 -12.10 2.65
CA PRO A 47 -3.93 -11.99 4.10
C PRO A 47 -3.01 -10.88 4.62
N GLY A 48 -3.51 -10.07 5.57
CA GLY A 48 -2.76 -8.96 6.14
C GLY A 48 -2.89 -7.63 5.39
N VAL A 49 -3.54 -7.61 4.22
CA VAL A 49 -3.90 -6.36 3.52
C VAL A 49 -5.28 -5.88 3.98
N GLU A 50 -5.34 -4.69 4.59
CA GLU A 50 -6.59 -4.07 5.01
C GLU A 50 -6.80 -2.73 4.29
N VAL A 51 -7.93 -2.56 3.61
CA VAL A 51 -8.29 -1.33 2.89
C VAL A 51 -9.41 -0.59 3.61
N LYS A 52 -9.16 0.68 3.99
CA LYS A 52 -10.13 1.56 4.67
C LYS A 52 -10.47 2.79 3.80
N PRO A 53 -11.69 2.89 3.26
CA PRO A 53 -12.10 4.07 2.49
C PRO A 53 -12.21 5.35 3.34
N ILE A 54 -11.57 6.42 2.87
CA ILE A 54 -11.58 7.75 3.49
C ILE A 54 -12.78 8.56 2.98
N LYS A 55 -13.62 9.05 3.89
CA LYS A 55 -14.72 9.97 3.55
C LYS A 55 -14.15 11.35 3.22
N GLN A 56 -14.41 11.84 2.01
CA GLN A 56 -13.95 13.14 1.52
C GLN A 56 -15.01 14.23 1.73
N ILE A 57 -14.59 15.50 1.68
CA ILE A 57 -15.50 16.67 1.76
C ILE A 57 -16.54 16.69 0.63
N SER A 58 -16.21 16.10 -0.53
CA SER A 58 -17.13 15.90 -1.65
C SER A 58 -18.25 14.89 -1.38
N GLY A 59 -18.22 14.22 -0.22
CA GLY A 59 -19.12 13.11 0.11
C GLY A 59 -18.66 11.74 -0.44
N GLY A 60 -17.65 11.72 -1.33
CA GLY A 60 -17.11 10.50 -1.92
C GLY A 60 -16.15 9.71 -1.02
N ARG A 61 -15.77 8.51 -1.48
CA ARG A 61 -14.87 7.57 -0.77
C ARG A 61 -13.81 6.94 -1.67
N ASN A 62 -13.30 7.70 -2.64
CA ASN A 62 -12.41 7.20 -3.69
C ASN A 62 -10.96 6.96 -3.23
N PHE A 63 -10.54 7.52 -2.08
CA PHE A 63 -9.20 7.34 -1.51
C PHE A 63 -9.25 6.41 -0.31
N ASN A 64 -8.15 5.71 -0.04
CA ASN A 64 -8.09 4.71 1.01
C ASN A 64 -6.80 4.82 1.82
N GLU A 65 -6.89 4.45 3.09
CA GLU A 65 -5.75 3.94 3.84
C GLU A 65 -5.61 2.44 3.53
N VAL A 66 -4.39 1.98 3.34
CA VAL A 66 -4.07 0.56 3.11
C VAL A 66 -3.01 0.15 4.12
N PHE A 67 -3.34 -0.84 4.95
CA PHE A 67 -2.46 -1.40 5.98
C PHE A 67 -1.90 -2.75 5.51
N PHE A 68 -0.66 -3.01 5.90
CA PHE A 68 0.05 -4.27 5.67
C PHE A 68 0.52 -4.76 7.04
N THR A 69 -0.07 -5.84 7.55
CA THR A 69 0.17 -6.39 8.90
C THR A 69 0.34 -7.90 8.88
#